data_AF-A0A5Q0SKW3-F1
#
_entry.id   AF-A0A5Q0SKW3-F1
#
_cell.length_a   1.000
_cell.length_b   1.000
_cell.length_c   1.000
_cell.angle_alpha   90.00
_cell.angle_beta   90.00
_cell.angle_gamma   90.00
#
_symmetry.space_group_name_H-M   'P 1'
#
loop_
_entity.id
_entity.type
_entity.pdbx_description
1 polymer ?
#
loop_
_entity_poly.entity_id
_entity_poly.type
_entity_poly.pdbx_seq_one_letter_code
_entity_poly.pdbx_strand_id
1 'polypeptide(L)'
;MANIKKLKGYIGHVKINEEGKIEESSNIEDPSKLVDVIKFNLKKGNEEAKELGFNKINGFAMFGNDKSLTFMRGLAIIIDNEKADWQDLFTYYTYTKAFIITGAVLVVLSILLFYYSLFTPIFNFMAPEPRIYIPTLLLIIGVIFLALSKSTFSYRLE
;
A
#
# COMPACT_ATOMS: atom_id res chain seq x y z
N MET A 1 1.32 8.56 -7.89
CA MET A 1 1.35 7.08 -7.85
C MET A 1 2.44 6.56 -8.79
N ALA A 2 2.88 5.30 -8.66
CA ALA A 2 3.63 4.66 -9.76
C ALA A 2 2.73 4.62 -11.01
N ASN A 3 3.31 4.54 -12.20
CA ASN A 3 2.54 4.64 -13.44
C ASN A 3 1.69 3.37 -13.62
N ILE A 4 0.39 3.42 -13.31
CA ILE A 4 -0.58 2.30 -13.40
C ILE A 4 -0.49 1.60 -14.76
N LYS A 5 -0.21 2.38 -15.82
CA LYS A 5 -0.06 1.90 -17.20
C LYS A 5 1.11 0.94 -17.42
N LYS A 6 2.03 0.81 -16.46
CA LYS A 6 3.15 -0.15 -16.51
C LYS A 6 2.78 -1.55 -16.02
N LEU A 7 1.60 -1.72 -15.40
CA LEU A 7 1.13 -3.04 -14.98
C LEU A 7 0.91 -3.94 -16.20
N LYS A 8 1.41 -5.18 -16.13
CA LYS A 8 1.20 -6.15 -17.20
C LYS A 8 -0.29 -6.45 -17.34
N GLY A 9 -0.78 -6.45 -18.58
CA GLY A 9 -2.19 -6.66 -18.88
C GLY A 9 -3.09 -5.46 -18.57
N TYR A 10 -2.57 -4.26 -18.25
CA TYR A 10 -3.40 -3.07 -18.02
C TYR A 10 -4.31 -2.75 -19.21
N ILE A 11 -5.62 -2.64 -18.96
CA ILE A 11 -6.62 -2.21 -19.94
C ILE A 11 -7.10 -0.79 -19.61
N GLY A 12 -7.53 -0.57 -18.38
CA GLY A 12 -8.12 0.71 -17.94
C GLY A 12 -8.23 0.79 -16.41
N HIS A 13 -8.54 1.99 -15.90
CA HIS A 13 -8.75 2.17 -14.46
C HIS A 13 -9.72 3.31 -14.14
N VAL A 14 -10.33 3.23 -12.97
CA VAL A 14 -11.12 4.31 -12.36
C VAL A 14 -10.65 4.50 -10.93
N LYS A 15 -10.40 5.74 -10.54
CA LYS A 15 -10.13 6.14 -9.17
C LYS A 15 -11.35 6.86 -8.61
N ILE A 16 -11.80 6.44 -7.43
CA ILE A 16 -12.90 7.04 -6.69
C ILE A 16 -12.41 7.58 -5.35
N ASN A 17 -13.02 8.67 -4.90
CA ASN A 17 -12.83 9.20 -3.55
C ASN A 17 -13.69 8.46 -2.51
N GLU A 18 -13.58 8.84 -1.23
CA GLU A 18 -14.35 8.24 -0.13
C GLU A 18 -15.87 8.44 -0.27
N GLU A 19 -16.30 9.50 -0.97
CA GLU A 19 -17.71 9.77 -1.29
C GLU A 19 -18.21 8.96 -2.50
N GLY A 20 -17.33 8.19 -3.15
CA GLY A 20 -17.65 7.40 -4.34
C GLY A 20 -17.84 8.23 -5.60
N LYS A 21 -17.22 9.42 -5.69
CA LYS A 21 -17.10 10.25 -6.89
C LYS A 21 -15.83 9.89 -7.65
N ILE A 22 -15.87 9.98 -8.98
CA ILE A 22 -14.74 9.69 -9.86
C ILE A 22 -13.73 10.84 -9.76
N GLU A 23 -12.51 10.53 -9.35
CA GLU A 23 -11.36 11.46 -9.38
C GLU A 23 -10.58 11.34 -10.68
N GLU A 24 -10.41 10.11 -11.19
CA GLU A 24 -9.61 9.81 -12.37
C GLU A 24 -10.24 8.63 -13.11
N SER A 25 -10.21 8.65 -14.44
CA SER A 25 -10.56 7.49 -15.26
C SER A 25 -9.73 7.46 -16.54
N SER A 26 -9.37 6.27 -16.99
CA SER A 26 -8.61 6.08 -18.22
C SER A 26 -9.00 4.78 -18.90
N ASN A 27 -9.16 4.85 -20.23
CA ASN A 27 -9.46 3.71 -21.11
C ASN A 27 -10.70 2.91 -20.70
N ILE A 28 -11.73 3.60 -20.19
CA ILE A 28 -13.03 3.01 -19.83
C ILE A 28 -14.11 3.85 -20.50
N GLU A 29 -14.95 3.20 -21.31
CA GLU A 29 -16.01 3.87 -22.07
C GLU A 29 -17.11 4.45 -21.18
N ASP A 30 -17.50 3.73 -20.12
CA ASP A 30 -18.53 4.17 -19.17
C ASP A 30 -18.04 4.01 -17.71
N PRO A 31 -17.28 5.00 -17.20
CA PRO A 31 -16.76 4.97 -15.84
C PRO A 31 -17.86 4.93 -14.78
N SER A 32 -19.01 5.56 -15.05
CA SER A 32 -20.13 5.66 -14.10
C SER A 32 -20.73 4.29 -13.81
N LYS A 33 -21.00 3.49 -14.84
CA LYS A 33 -21.48 2.11 -14.64
C LYS A 33 -20.50 1.26 -13.84
N LEU A 34 -19.19 1.41 -14.10
CA LEU A 34 -18.18 0.68 -13.34
C LEU A 34 -18.18 1.08 -11.87
N VAL A 35 -18.35 2.37 -11.57
CA VAL A 35 -18.48 2.86 -10.19
C VAL A 35 -19.71 2.29 -9.50
N ASP A 36 -20.83 2.16 -10.19
CA ASP A 36 -22.04 1.54 -9.62
C ASP A 36 -21.81 0.07 -9.27
N VAL A 37 -21.12 -0.68 -10.16
CA VAL A 37 -20.70 -2.06 -9.87
C VAL A 37 -19.78 -2.11 -8.66
N ILE A 38 -18.81 -1.20 -8.56
CA ILE A 38 -17.89 -1.14 -7.41
C ILE A 38 -18.64 -0.86 -6.10
N LYS A 39 -19.55 0.12 -6.11
CA LYS A 39 -20.36 0.49 -4.94
C LYS A 39 -21.24 -0.67 -4.48
N PHE A 40 -21.88 -1.36 -5.41
CA PHE A 40 -22.70 -2.52 -5.11
C PHE A 40 -21.88 -3.62 -4.42
N ASN A 41 -20.71 -3.94 -4.96
CA ASN A 41 -19.86 -4.99 -4.40
C ASN A 41 -19.21 -4.61 -3.08
N LEU A 42 -18.85 -3.34 -2.89
CA LEU A 42 -18.40 -2.84 -1.59
C LEU A 42 -19.50 -2.94 -0.54
N LYS A 43 -20.74 -2.56 -0.89
CA LYS A 43 -21.87 -2.65 0.03
C LYS A 43 -22.11 -4.10 0.45
N LYS A 44 -22.29 -5.00 -0.52
CA LYS A 44 -22.55 -6.41 -0.27
C LYS A 44 -21.40 -7.09 0.48
N GLY A 45 -20.16 -6.85 0.06
CA GLY A 45 -18.99 -7.41 0.73
C GLY A 45 -18.83 -6.89 2.16
N ASN A 46 -19.18 -5.63 2.45
CA ASN A 46 -19.19 -5.10 3.81
C ASN A 46 -20.29 -5.71 4.68
N GLU A 47 -21.46 -6.02 4.10
CA GLU A 47 -22.53 -6.75 4.80
C GLU A 47 -22.04 -8.14 5.20
N GLU A 48 -21.48 -8.91 4.26
CA GLU A 48 -20.90 -10.23 4.52
C GLU A 48 -19.72 -10.18 5.51
N ALA A 49 -18.85 -9.17 5.40
CA ALA A 49 -17.74 -8.99 6.32
C ALA A 49 -18.21 -8.77 7.77
N LYS A 50 -19.28 -7.99 7.97
CA LYS A 50 -19.87 -7.75 9.30
C LYS A 50 -20.49 -9.01 9.89
N GLU A 51 -21.15 -9.83 9.07
CA GLU A 51 -21.67 -11.14 9.51
C GLU A 51 -20.55 -12.06 10.00
N LEU A 52 -19.36 -11.94 9.42
CA LEU A 52 -18.16 -12.68 9.80
C LEU A 52 -17.35 -12.02 10.94
N GLY A 53 -17.82 -10.92 11.51
CA GLY A 53 -17.17 -10.20 12.62
C GLY A 53 -16.05 -9.23 12.21
N PHE A 54 -15.91 -8.94 10.92
CA PHE A 54 -15.01 -7.91 10.40
C PHE A 54 -15.71 -6.55 10.28
N ASN A 55 -14.94 -5.46 10.28
CA ASN A 55 -15.51 -4.12 10.18
C ASN A 55 -15.93 -3.76 8.74
N LYS A 56 -15.04 -4.01 7.76
CA LYS A 56 -15.21 -3.72 6.33
C LYS A 56 -14.29 -4.58 5.47
N ILE A 57 -14.56 -4.66 4.17
CA ILE A 57 -13.62 -5.20 3.20
C ILE A 57 -12.61 -4.13 2.76
N ASN A 58 -11.36 -4.55 2.57
CA ASN A 58 -10.28 -3.65 2.13
C ASN A 58 -10.16 -3.54 0.61
N GLY A 59 -10.76 -4.47 -0.12
CA GLY A 59 -10.79 -4.54 -1.57
C GLY A 59 -11.41 -5.86 -2.04
N PHE A 60 -11.55 -6.00 -3.35
CA PHE A 60 -12.02 -7.24 -3.97
C PHE A 60 -11.39 -7.41 -5.36
N ALA A 61 -11.43 -8.64 -5.87
CA ALA A 61 -11.07 -8.98 -7.24
C ALA A 61 -12.19 -9.82 -7.86
N MET A 62 -12.58 -9.46 -9.07
CA MET A 62 -13.52 -10.20 -9.90
C MET A 62 -12.80 -10.79 -11.08
N PHE A 63 -12.81 -12.11 -11.18
CA PHE A 63 -12.19 -12.84 -12.26
C PHE A 63 -13.24 -13.16 -13.33
N GLY A 64 -13.16 -12.50 -14.48
CA GLY A 64 -13.89 -12.90 -15.68
C GLY A 64 -13.09 -13.91 -16.49
N ASN A 65 -13.60 -14.30 -17.67
CA ASN A 65 -12.87 -15.19 -18.58
C ASN A 65 -11.66 -14.46 -19.18
N ASP A 66 -11.90 -13.35 -19.89
CA ASP A 66 -10.82 -12.65 -20.62
C ASP A 66 -10.27 -11.44 -19.83
N LYS A 67 -11.10 -10.85 -18.97
CA LYS A 67 -10.78 -9.64 -18.22
C LYS A 67 -11.14 -9.81 -16.76
N SER A 68 -10.35 -9.19 -15.90
CA SER A 68 -10.64 -9.09 -14.48
C SER A 68 -10.67 -7.65 -14.01
N LEU A 69 -11.47 -7.41 -12.97
CA LEU A 69 -11.57 -6.14 -12.28
C LEU A 69 -11.03 -6.30 -10.88
N THR A 70 -10.08 -5.48 -10.50
CA THR A 70 -9.59 -5.40 -9.11
C THR A 70 -9.89 -4.04 -8.53
N PHE A 71 -10.29 -4.00 -7.27
CA PHE A 71 -10.57 -2.77 -6.56
C PHE A 71 -9.94 -2.80 -5.17
N MET A 72 -9.13 -1.79 -4.84
CA MET A 72 -8.58 -1.60 -3.51
C MET A 72 -8.18 -0.14 -3.31
N ARG A 73 -8.36 0.40 -2.09
CA ARG A 73 -7.97 1.78 -1.72
C ARG A 73 -8.49 2.86 -2.71
N GLY A 74 -9.74 2.72 -3.16
CA GLY A 74 -10.36 3.66 -4.09
C GLY A 74 -9.90 3.56 -5.55
N LEU A 75 -9.04 2.59 -5.90
CA LEU A 75 -8.56 2.41 -7.27
C LEU A 75 -9.07 1.08 -7.85
N ALA A 76 -9.83 1.18 -8.92
CA ALA A 76 -10.31 0.08 -9.74
C ALA A 76 -9.42 -0.08 -10.98
N ILE A 77 -8.87 -1.27 -11.23
CA ILE A 77 -8.05 -1.57 -12.40
C ILE A 77 -8.70 -2.74 -13.16
N ILE A 78 -8.82 -2.58 -14.47
CA ILE A 78 -9.23 -3.64 -15.39
C ILE A 78 -7.97 -4.19 -16.05
N ILE A 79 -7.80 -5.51 -16.00
CA ILE A 79 -6.66 -6.22 -16.56
C ILE A 79 -7.11 -7.34 -17.51
N ASP A 80 -6.27 -7.60 -18.52
CA ASP A 80 -6.31 -8.75 -19.41
C ASP A 80 -5.73 -9.97 -18.69
N ASN A 81 -6.54 -11.02 -18.52
CA ASN A 81 -6.16 -12.19 -17.73
C ASN A 81 -5.02 -13.01 -18.33
N GLU A 82 -4.87 -13.01 -19.66
CA GLU A 82 -3.82 -13.79 -20.32
C GLU A 82 -2.43 -13.18 -20.09
N LYS A 83 -2.38 -11.87 -19.85
CA LYS A 83 -1.13 -11.09 -19.70
C LYS A 83 -0.88 -10.64 -18.27
N ALA A 84 -1.89 -10.69 -17.40
CA ALA A 84 -1.82 -10.13 -16.06
C ALA A 84 -0.83 -10.90 -15.17
N ASP A 85 -0.01 -10.14 -14.45
CA ASP A 85 0.81 -10.65 -13.36
C ASP A 85 0.16 -10.24 -12.04
N TRP A 86 -0.58 -11.19 -11.46
CA TRP A 86 -1.36 -10.97 -10.25
C TRP A 86 -0.48 -10.56 -9.07
N GLN A 87 0.73 -11.09 -8.97
CA GLN A 87 1.67 -10.72 -7.92
C GLN A 87 2.10 -9.25 -8.05
N ASP A 88 2.40 -8.79 -9.27
CA ASP A 88 2.74 -7.39 -9.53
C ASP A 88 1.57 -6.45 -9.21
N LEU A 89 0.35 -6.83 -9.59
CA LEU A 89 -0.86 -6.06 -9.32
C LEU A 89 -1.16 -5.95 -7.81
N PHE A 90 -1.08 -7.05 -7.05
CA PHE A 90 -1.27 -6.99 -5.59
C PHE A 90 -0.15 -6.20 -4.89
N THR A 91 1.08 -6.30 -5.39
CA THR A 91 2.19 -5.49 -4.89
C THR A 91 1.93 -4.01 -5.15
N TYR A 92 1.39 -3.65 -6.32
CA TYR A 92 1.07 -2.27 -6.66
C TYR A 92 0.08 -1.63 -5.68
N TYR A 93 -0.96 -2.35 -5.27
CA TYR A 93 -1.95 -1.85 -4.32
C TYR A 93 -1.43 -1.69 -2.88
N THR A 94 -0.57 -2.62 -2.47
CA THR A 94 -0.02 -2.69 -1.11
C THR A 94 1.18 -1.76 -0.90
N TYR A 95 1.88 -1.43 -1.99
CA TYR A 95 3.09 -0.61 -1.97
C TYR A 95 2.84 0.79 -1.39
N THR A 96 3.37 1.02 -0.19
CA THR A 96 3.18 2.29 0.52
C THR A 96 4.49 3.08 0.50
N LYS A 97 4.58 4.08 -0.39
CA LYS A 97 5.79 4.94 -0.53
C LYS A 97 6.19 5.62 0.79
N ALA A 98 5.21 6.01 1.60
CA ALA A 98 5.45 6.63 2.91
C ALA A 98 6.28 5.72 3.82
N PHE A 99 5.96 4.42 3.89
CA PHE A 99 6.71 3.48 4.73
C PHE A 99 8.15 3.27 4.24
N ILE A 100 8.39 3.33 2.93
CA ILE A 100 9.74 3.26 2.37
C ILE A 100 10.54 4.49 2.73
N ILE A 101 9.96 5.67 2.52
CA ILE A 101 10.62 6.95 2.78
C ILE A 101 10.92 7.05 4.28
N THR A 102 9.92 6.82 5.13
CA THR A 102 10.10 6.84 6.59
C THR A 102 11.13 5.80 7.04
N GLY A 103 11.03 4.56 6.56
CA GLY A 103 11.98 3.50 6.90
C GLY A 103 13.41 3.85 6.49
N ALA A 104 13.61 4.35 5.27
CA ALA A 104 14.93 4.75 4.78
C ALA A 104 15.52 5.92 5.59
N VAL A 105 14.71 6.95 5.88
CA VAL A 105 15.14 8.10 6.69
C VAL A 105 15.55 7.65 8.10
N LEU A 106 14.77 6.78 8.74
CA LEU A 106 15.07 6.26 10.08
C LEU A 106 16.36 5.45 10.11
N VAL A 107 16.60 4.61 9.09
CA VAL A 107 17.85 3.83 8.96
C VAL A 107 19.05 4.76 8.77
N VAL A 108 18.96 5.75 7.86
CA VAL A 108 20.05 6.72 7.62
C VAL A 108 20.34 7.53 8.89
N LEU A 109 19.30 8.03 9.56
CA LEU A 109 19.44 8.78 10.80
C LEU A 109 20.08 7.92 11.91
N SER A 110 19.66 6.66 12.02
CA SER A 110 20.27 5.71 12.96
C SER A 110 21.76 5.53 12.70
N ILE A 111 22.17 5.31 11.45
CA ILE A 111 23.59 5.17 11.07
C ILE A 111 24.38 6.44 11.43
N LEU A 112 23.84 7.62 11.13
CA LEU A 112 24.47 8.89 11.49
C LEU A 112 24.62 9.04 13.00
N LEU A 113 23.59 8.71 13.78
CA LEU A 113 23.65 8.79 15.24
C LEU A 113 24.64 7.78 15.82
N PHE A 114 24.72 6.56 15.29
CA PHE A 114 25.78 5.61 15.65
C PHE A 114 27.17 6.18 15.39
N TYR A 115 27.37 6.77 14.21
CA TYR A 115 28.65 7.39 13.85
C TYR A 115 29.02 8.51 14.83
N TYR A 116 28.11 9.46 15.06
CA TYR A 116 28.37 10.58 15.97
C TYR A 116 28.53 10.12 17.42
N SER A 117 27.78 9.12 17.87
CA SER A 117 27.86 8.62 19.24
C SER A 117 29.16 7.88 19.56
N LEU A 118 29.74 7.17 18.59
CA LEU A 118 30.95 6.37 18.80
C LEU A 118 32.24 7.12 18.45
N PHE A 119 32.18 8.00 17.45
CA PHE A 119 33.39 8.62 16.88
C PHE A 119 33.50 10.13 17.13
N THR A 120 32.51 10.76 17.79
CA THR A 120 32.56 12.20 18.08
C THR A 120 32.14 12.52 19.52
N PRO A 121 32.64 13.63 20.09
CA PRO A 121 32.27 14.03 21.46
C PRO A 121 30.88 14.68 21.56
N ILE A 122 30.14 14.82 20.45
CA ILE A 122 28.87 15.54 20.38
C ILE A 122 27.86 15.05 21.42
N PHE A 123 27.85 13.74 21.71
CA PHE A 123 26.90 13.13 22.65
C PHE A 123 27.52 12.78 24.03
N ASN A 124 28.68 13.33 24.37
CA ASN A 124 29.31 13.06 25.67
C ASN A 124 28.51 13.58 26.87
N PHE A 125 27.54 14.47 26.65
CA PHE A 125 26.59 14.92 27.67
C PHE A 125 25.55 13.85 28.03
N MET A 126 25.40 12.79 27.22
CA MET A 126 24.52 11.66 27.51
C MET A 126 25.30 10.50 28.12
N ALA A 127 24.64 9.67 28.93
CA ALA A 127 25.22 8.40 29.38
C ALA A 127 25.54 7.48 28.18
N PRO A 128 26.49 6.52 28.31
CA PRO A 128 26.87 5.61 27.23
C PRO A 128 25.72 4.73 26.72
N GLU A 129 24.77 4.40 27.59
CA GLU A 129 23.62 3.54 27.30
C GLU A 129 22.61 4.18 26.31
N PRO A 130 22.02 5.36 26.56
CA PRO A 130 21.13 6.05 25.60
C PRO A 130 21.77 6.29 24.23
N ARG A 131 23.08 6.56 24.24
CA ARG A 131 23.93 6.77 23.08
C ARG A 131 23.88 5.61 22.08
N ILE A 132 23.71 4.39 22.57
CA ILE A 132 23.61 3.17 21.76
C ILE A 132 22.15 2.75 21.57
N TYR A 133 21.30 2.88 22.59
CA TYR A 133 19.91 2.43 22.53
C TYR A 133 19.05 3.25 21.56
N ILE A 134 19.21 4.58 21.52
CA ILE A 134 18.41 5.44 20.62
C ILE A 134 18.67 5.10 19.14
N PRO A 135 19.93 5.03 18.65
CA PRO A 135 20.21 4.57 17.29
C PRO A 135 19.70 3.16 17.02
N THR A 136 19.82 2.24 17.98
CA THR A 136 19.38 0.85 17.84
C THR A 136 17.86 0.76 17.64
N LEU A 137 17.08 1.47 18.46
CA LEU A 137 15.62 1.50 18.32
C LEU A 137 15.20 2.09 16.97
N LEU A 138 15.83 3.20 16.55
CA LEU A 138 15.57 3.80 15.24
C LEU A 138 15.90 2.84 14.08
N LEU A 139 16.96 2.05 14.21
CA LEU A 139 17.32 1.02 13.22
C LEU A 139 16.24 -0.05 13.12
N ILE A 140 15.84 -0.61 14.26
CA ILE A 140 14.82 -1.65 14.32
C ILE A 140 13.51 -1.16 13.72
N ILE A 141 13.04 0.02 14.15
CA ILE A 141 11.82 0.63 13.61
C ILE A 141 11.96 0.89 12.11
N GLY A 142 13.09 1.45 11.66
CA GLY A 142 13.35 1.72 10.25
C GLY A 142 13.30 0.47 9.38
N VAL A 143 13.93 -0.62 9.82
CA VAL A 143 13.90 -1.92 9.12
C VAL A 143 12.49 -2.51 9.09
N ILE A 144 11.73 -2.42 10.19
CA ILE A 144 10.33 -2.87 10.24
C ILE A 144 9.48 -2.09 9.22
N PHE A 145 9.63 -0.76 9.15
CA PHE A 145 8.91 0.06 8.17
C PHE A 145 9.26 -0.30 6.73
N LEU A 146 10.54 -0.58 6.44
CA LEU A 146 10.97 -1.07 5.13
C LEU A 146 10.37 -2.44 4.81
N ALA A 147 10.34 -3.36 5.77
CA ALA A 147 9.72 -4.67 5.59
C ALA A 147 8.21 -4.58 5.33
N LEU A 148 7.50 -3.74 6.11
CA LEU A 148 6.06 -3.51 5.96
C LEU A 148 5.71 -2.86 4.61
N SER A 149 6.62 -2.08 4.02
CA SER A 149 6.35 -1.37 2.77
C SER A 149 6.09 -2.26 1.55
N LYS A 150 6.59 -3.50 1.57
CA LYS A 150 6.43 -4.52 0.51
C LYS A 150 5.65 -5.75 0.98
N SER A 151 5.16 -5.73 2.22
CA SER A 151 4.62 -6.89 2.88
C SER A 151 3.14 -7.09 2.51
N THR A 152 2.80 -8.33 2.14
CA THR A 152 1.43 -8.83 1.99
C THR A 152 0.58 -8.67 3.27
N PHE A 153 1.20 -8.41 4.43
CA PHE A 153 0.48 -8.16 5.69
C PHE A 153 -0.28 -6.83 5.73
N SER A 154 0.04 -5.86 4.86
CA SER A 154 -0.78 -4.64 4.76
C SER A 154 -2.19 -4.92 4.22
N TYR A 155 -2.46 -6.13 3.73
CA TYR A 155 -3.78 -6.59 3.28
C TYR A 155 -4.68 -7.03 4.46
N ARG A 156 -4.10 -7.44 5.60
CA ARG A 156 -4.82 -8.14 6.68
C ARG A 156 -5.10 -7.30 7.93
N LEU A 157 -4.58 -6.09 8.02
CA LEU A 157 -4.65 -5.27 9.22
C LEU A 157 -5.07 -3.84 8.86
N GLU A 158 -6.36 -3.65 8.64
CA GLU A 158 -7.13 -2.40 8.86
C GLU A 158 -8.62 -2.70 8.73
#